data_AF-A0A3B8QJA4-F1
#
_entry.id   AF-A0A3B8QJA4-F1
#
_cell.length_a   1.000
_cell.length_b   1.000
_cell.length_c   1.000
_cell.angle_alpha   90.00
_cell.angle_beta   90.00
_cell.angle_gamma   90.00
#
_symmetry.space_group_name_H-M   'P 1'
#
loop_
_entity.id
_entity.type
_entity.pdbx_description
1 polymer ?
#
loop_
_entity_poly.entity_id
_entity_poly.type
_entity_poly.pdbx_seq_one_letter_code
_entity_poly.pdbx_strand_id
1 'polypeptide(L)' 'LRREGYPKPYEALKALTRTNEGITHSTIAAFIETLDISESVKDEMRVLTPQTYTGR' A
#
# COMPACT_ATOMS: atom_id res chain seq x y z
N LEU A 1 2.06 6.63 -3.48
CA LEU A 1 1.13 6.49 -4.63
C LEU A 1 0.75 7.80 -5.31
N ARG A 2 -0.07 8.69 -4.71
CA ARG A 2 -0.39 10.00 -5.35
C ARG A 2 0.84 10.82 -5.67
N ARG A 3 1.80 10.88 -4.73
CA ARG A 3 3.11 11.52 -4.89
C ARG A 3 3.89 10.99 -6.09
N GLU A 4 3.78 9.69 -6.37
CA GLU A 4 4.47 9.00 -7.47
C GLU A 4 3.70 9.06 -8.79
N GLY A 5 2.55 9.76 -8.84
CA GLY A 5 1.73 9.83 -10.06
C GLY A 5 1.04 8.51 -10.44
N TYR A 6 0.95 7.53 -9.53
CA TYR A 6 0.34 6.23 -9.81
C TYR A 6 -1.14 6.39 -10.23
N PRO A 7 -1.60 5.74 -11.30
CA PRO A 7 -2.95 5.91 -11.82
C PRO A 7 -3.99 5.39 -10.81
N LYS A 8 -5.03 6.21 -10.56
CA LYS A 8 -6.18 5.84 -9.71
C LYS A 8 -5.78 5.18 -8.38
N PRO A 9 -4.98 5.88 -7.55
CA PRO A 9 -4.36 5.28 -6.37
C PRO A 9 -5.37 4.96 -5.26
N TYR A 10 -6.50 5.68 -5.24
CA TYR A 10 -7.59 5.42 -4.32
C TYR A 10 -8.33 4.13 -4.69
N GLU A 11 -8.58 3.92 -5.97
CA GLU A 11 -9.28 2.77 -6.51
C GLU A 11 -8.47 1.48 -6.33
N ALA A 12 -7.15 1.53 -6.49
CA ALA A 12 -6.26 0.40 -6.21
C ALA A 12 -6.33 -0.04 -4.74
N LEU A 13 -6.28 0.90 -3.81
CA LEU A 13 -6.41 0.60 -2.37
C LEU A 13 -7.84 0.15 -2.00
N LYS A 14 -8.85 0.70 -2.66
CA LYS A 14 -10.24 0.29 -2.49
C LYS A 14 -10.47 -1.15 -2.97
N ALA A 15 -9.80 -1.57 -4.03
CA ALA A 15 -9.86 -2.96 -4.51
C ALA A 15 -9.25 -3.91 -3.47
N LEU A 16 -8.09 -3.56 -2.89
CA LEU A 16 -7.44 -4.35 -1.83
C LEU A 16 -8.34 -4.55 -0.61
N THR A 17 -9.06 -3.50 -0.20
CA THR A 17 -9.87 -3.49 1.02
C THR A 17 -11.29 -4.04 0.85
N ARG A 18 -11.72 -4.35 -0.38
CA ARG A 18 -13.08 -4.85 -0.70
C ARG A 18 -13.12 -6.35 -1.04
N THR A 19 -12.22 -7.14 -0.49
CA THR A 19 -12.18 -8.60 -0.71
C THR A 19 -13.00 -9.39 0.32
N ASN A 20 -13.63 -8.74 1.31
CA ASN A 20 -14.27 -9.39 2.48
C ASN A 20 -13.31 -10.28 3.30
N GLU A 21 -12.01 -10.22 3.03
CA GLU A 21 -10.96 -10.91 3.78
C GLU A 21 -10.27 -9.94 4.75
N GLY A 22 -9.73 -10.48 5.84
CA GLY A 22 -8.97 -9.69 6.80
C GLY A 22 -7.70 -9.13 6.17
N ILE A 23 -7.50 -7.82 6.24
CA ILE A 23 -6.26 -7.17 5.79
C ILE A 23 -5.16 -7.48 6.81
N THR A 24 -4.19 -8.28 6.39
CA THR A 24 -3.01 -8.66 7.17
C THR A 24 -1.74 -8.02 6.59
N HIS A 25 -0.64 -8.08 7.35
CA HIS A 25 0.66 -7.64 6.87
C HIS A 25 1.05 -8.31 5.54
N SER A 26 0.82 -9.62 5.39
CA SER A 26 1.14 -10.34 4.15
C SER A 26 0.31 -9.86 2.96
N THR A 27 -0.99 -9.56 3.16
CA THR A 27 -1.84 -9.01 2.09
C THR A 27 -1.39 -7.63 1.63
N ILE A 28 -0.95 -6.77 2.55
CA ILE A 28 -0.43 -5.43 2.23
C ILE A 28 0.92 -5.55 1.51
N ALA A 29 1.82 -6.43 2.00
CA ALA A 29 3.12 -6.66 1.36
C ALA A 29 2.95 -7.17 -0.08
N ALA A 30 2.08 -8.17 -0.29
CA ALA A 30 1.77 -8.67 -1.63
C ALA A 30 1.20 -7.57 -2.54
N PHE A 31 0.32 -6.69 -2.02
CA PHE A 31 -0.18 -5.55 -2.76
C PHE A 31 0.92 -4.57 -3.17
N ILE A 32 1.86 -4.27 -2.27
CA ILE A 32 2.99 -3.36 -2.57
C ILE A 32 3.84 -3.91 -3.73
N GLU A 33 4.04 -5.23 -3.79
CA GLU A 33 4.78 -5.86 -4.91
C GLU A 33 4.09 -5.65 -6.26
N THR A 34 2.76 -5.62 -6.30
CA THR A 34 1.99 -5.40 -7.55
C THR A 34 2.05 -3.97 -8.08
N LEU A 35 2.56 -3.01 -7.29
CA LEU A 35 2.63 -1.62 -7.70
C LEU A 35 3.78 -1.41 -8.68
N ASP A 36 3.49 -0.77 -9.82
CA ASP A 36 4.50 -0.30 -10.77
C ASP A 36 5.04 1.07 -10.33
N ILE A 37 5.86 1.06 -9.28
CA ILE A 37 6.53 2.24 -8.71
C ILE A 37 8.00 1.89 -8.39
N SER A 38 8.82 2.91 -8.15
CA SER A 38 10.23 2.71 -7.82
C SER A 38 10.43 1.87 -6.55
N GLU A 39 11.49 1.06 -6.55
CA GLU A 39 11.79 0.16 -5.43
C GLU A 39 12.03 0.91 -4.12
N SER A 40 12.67 2.08 -4.19
CA SER A 40 12.87 2.93 -3.01
C SER A 40 11.55 3.32 -2.32
N VAL A 41 10.48 3.52 -3.09
CA VAL A 41 9.16 3.84 -2.54
C VAL A 41 8.49 2.58 -2.00
N LYS A 42 8.71 1.41 -2.63
CA LYS A 42 8.24 0.13 -2.06
C LYS A 42 8.89 -0.14 -0.72
N ASP A 43 10.19 0.09 -0.59
CA ASP A 43 10.93 -0.04 0.67
C ASP A 43 10.38 0.89 1.75
N GLU A 44 10.11 2.16 1.43
CA GLU A 44 9.43 3.08 2.35
C GLU A 44 8.08 2.51 2.82
N MET A 45 7.28 1.97 1.90
CA MET A 45 5.96 1.43 2.22
C MET A 45 6.02 0.13 3.05
N ARG A 46 7.02 -0.73 2.84
CA ARG A 46 7.21 -1.99 3.58
C ARG A 46 7.54 -1.76 5.07
N VAL A 47 8.12 -0.61 5.41
CA VAL A 47 8.47 -0.26 6.81
C VAL A 47 7.29 0.34 7.58
N LEU A 48 6.23 0.79 6.89
CA LEU A 48 5.05 1.35 7.54
C LEU A 48 4.27 0.26 8.29
N THR A 49 3.89 0.58 9.52
CA THR A 49 3.04 -0.27 10.36
C THR A 49 1.91 0.56 10.95
N PRO A 50 0.80 -0.05 11.41
CA PRO A 50 -0.27 0.68 12.08
C PRO A 50 0.21 1.52 13.27
N GLN A 51 1.26 1.08 13.96
CA GLN A 51 1.84 1.78 15.11
C GLN A 51 2.72 2.97 14.71
N THR A 52 3.31 2.95 13.52
CA THR A 52 4.15 4.05 13.00
C THR A 52 3.36 5.01 12.11
N TYR A 53 2.18 4.61 11.62
CA TYR A 53 1.29 5.43 10.79
C TYR A 53 0.28 6.22 11.65
N THR A 54 0.75 6.95 12.65
CA THR A 54 -0.10 7.72 13.58
C THR A 54 -0.31 9.17 13.17
N GLY A 55 0.39 9.66 12.14
CA GLY A 55 0.41 11.07 11.79
C GLY A 55 1.06 11.94 12.87
N ARG A 56 1.11 13.25 12.62
CA ARG A 56 1.40 14.29 13.60
C ARG A 56 0.19 15.20 13.71
#